data_AF-A0AAV6BU76-F1
#
_entry.id   AF-A0AAV6BU76-F1
#
_cell.length_a   1.000
_cell.length_b   1.000
_cell.length_c   1.000
_cell.angle_alpha   90.00
_cell.angle_beta   90.00
_cell.angle_gamma   90.00
#
_symmetry.space_group_name_H-M   'P 1'
#
loop_
_entity.id
_entity.type
_entity.pdbx_description
1 polymer ?
#
loop_
_entity_poly.entity_id
_entity_poly.type
_entity_poly.pdbx_seq_one_letter_code
_entity_poly.pdbx_strand_id
1 'polypeptide(L)' 'GAVWVADARRNRVIRVRADGSVDRTLATGQSGAYACMLGGADRRTLFVLTNSGSGPAMAQKTDGRIETYRVDVPGAGLP' A
#
# COMPACT_ATOMS: atom_id res chain seq x y z
N GLY A 1 10.63 -14.88 0.52
CA GLY A 1 9.68 -13.86 0.03
C GLY A 1 9.21 -12.99 1.18
N ALA A 2 8.32 -12.03 0.91
CA ALA A 2 7.67 -11.17 1.88
C ALA A 2 6.35 -10.67 1.29
N VAL A 3 5.41 -10.24 2.13
CA VAL A 3 4.13 -9.67 1.70
C VAL A 3 4.07 -8.19 2.01
N TRP A 4 3.45 -7.41 1.13
CA TRP A 4 3.09 -6.03 1.40
C TRP A 4 1.67 -5.99 1.96
N VAL A 5 1.47 -5.24 3.04
CA VAL A 5 0.20 -5.14 3.75
C VAL A 5 -0.17 -3.67 3.88
N ALA A 6 -1.35 -3.31 3.37
CA ALA A 6 -1.94 -2.00 3.58
C ALA A 6 -2.56 -1.91 4.99
N ASP A 7 -2.18 -0.90 5.76
CA ASP A 7 -2.66 -0.65 7.13
C ASP A 7 -3.36 0.72 7.16
N ALA A 8 -4.65 0.72 6.81
CA ALA A 8 -5.49 1.92 6.78
C ALA A 8 -5.58 2.62 8.14
N ARG A 9 -5.44 1.89 9.26
CA ARG A 9 -5.58 2.46 10.61
C ARG A 9 -4.35 3.23 11.05
N ARG A 10 -3.19 2.94 10.46
CA ARG A 10 -1.92 3.60 10.80
C ARG A 10 -1.31 4.37 9.64
N ASN A 11 -2.10 4.64 8.60
CA ASN A 11 -1.69 5.42 7.42
C ASN A 11 -0.35 4.96 6.85
N ARG A 12 -0.23 3.65 6.62
CA ARG A 12 1.01 3.05 6.15
C ARG A 12 0.80 1.80 5.33
N VAL A 13 1.82 1.45 4.56
CA VAL A 13 2.01 0.12 3.97
C VAL A 13 3.27 -0.49 4.58
N ILE A 14 3.18 -1.72 5.05
CA ILE A 14 4.32 -2.43 5.67
C ILE A 14 4.71 -3.64 4.86
N ARG A 15 5.98 -4.03 4.96
CA ARG A 15 6.50 -5.27 4.39
C ARG A 15 6.79 -6.26 5.50
N VAL A 16 6.08 -7.39 5.44
CA VAL A 16 6.13 -8.45 6.45
C VAL A 16 6.89 -9.64 5.90
N ARG A 17 7.93 -10.06 6.61
CA ARG A 17 8.72 -11.26 6.32
C ARG A 17 7.99 -12.52 6.77
N ALA A 18 8.48 -13.68 6.34
CA ALA A 18 7.87 -14.97 6.68
C ALA A 18 7.85 -15.28 8.19
N ASP A 19 8.78 -14.73 8.95
CA ASP A 19 8.86 -14.83 10.42
C ASP A 19 7.95 -13.81 11.14
N GLY A 20 7.16 -13.03 10.39
CA GLY A 20 6.29 -11.99 10.94
C GLY A 20 7.00 -10.65 11.22
N SER A 21 8.33 -10.57 11.04
CA SER A 21 9.05 -9.32 11.24
C SER A 21 8.70 -8.29 10.16
N VAL A 22 8.63 -7.02 10.55
CA VAL A 22 8.42 -5.90 9.63
C VAL A 22 9.76 -5.29 9.28
N ASP A 23 10.18 -5.38 8.02
CA ASP A 23 11.47 -4.84 7.56
C ASP A 23 11.35 -3.49 6.85
N ARG A 24 10.14 -3.11 6.41
CA ARG A 24 9.87 -1.79 5.84
C ARG A 24 8.51 -1.25 6.25
N THR A 25 8.45 0.06 6.41
CA THR A 25 7.21 0.83 6.60
C THR A 25 7.25 2.05 5.68
N LEU A 26 6.20 2.24 4.90
CA LEU A 26 6.00 3.38 4.01
C LEU A 26 4.79 4.15 4.50
N ALA A 27 4.95 5.44 4.82
CA ALA A 27 3.86 6.28 5.27
C ALA A 27 3.04 6.82 4.09
N THR A 28 1.71 6.84 4.23
CA THR A 28 0.75 7.47 3.30
C THR A 28 0.23 8.80 3.85
N GLY A 29 1.03 9.45 4.70
CA GLY A 29 0.71 10.73 5.31
C GLY A 29 -0.54 10.67 6.21
N GLN A 30 -1.54 11.47 5.88
CA GLN A 30 -2.81 11.54 6.62
C GLN A 30 -3.90 10.61 6.06
N SER A 31 -3.62 9.91 4.97
CA SER A 31 -4.58 9.03 4.30
C SER A 31 -4.34 7.57 4.70
N GLY A 32 -5.41 6.82 4.86
CA GLY A 32 -5.34 5.38 5.09
C GLY A 32 -4.96 4.64 3.81
N ALA A 33 -4.11 3.61 3.90
CA ALA A 33 -3.82 2.68 2.82
C ALA A 33 -4.81 1.51 2.82
N TYR A 34 -5.55 1.32 1.73
CA TYR A 34 -6.64 0.33 1.65
C TYR A 34 -6.29 -0.91 0.81
N ALA A 35 -5.45 -0.74 -0.19
CA ALA A 35 -4.92 -1.84 -1.01
C ALA A 35 -3.54 -1.47 -1.51
N CYS A 36 -2.70 -2.47 -1.79
CA CYS A 36 -1.40 -2.26 -2.40
C CYS A 36 -1.01 -3.41 -3.31
N MET A 37 -0.27 -3.12 -4.38
CA MET A 37 0.17 -4.13 -5.33
C MET A 37 1.45 -3.72 -6.06
N LEU A 38 2.34 -4.68 -6.36
CA LEU A 38 3.55 -4.43 -7.15
C LEU A 38 3.26 -4.54 -8.65
N GLY A 39 3.71 -3.55 -9.41
CA GLY A 39 3.54 -3.47 -10.85
C GLY A 39 4.61 -2.61 -11.52
N GLY A 40 4.28 -2.08 -12.69
CA GLY A 40 5.22 -1.40 -13.58
C GLY A 40 6.07 -2.38 -14.39
N ALA A 41 6.80 -1.86 -15.38
CA ALA A 41 7.57 -2.66 -16.33
C ALA A 41 8.63 -3.55 -15.66
N ASP A 42 9.27 -3.04 -14.60
CA ASP A 42 10.28 -3.76 -13.82
C ASP A 42 9.72 -4.40 -12.54
N ARG A 43 8.39 -4.38 -12.36
CA ARG A 43 7.66 -4.93 -11.21
C ARG A 43 8.06 -4.32 -9.85
N ARG A 44 8.75 -3.17 -9.82
CA ARG A 44 9.29 -2.53 -8.60
C ARG A 44 8.55 -1.24 -8.22
N THR A 45 7.41 -0.98 -8.84
CA THR A 45 6.52 0.12 -8.44
C THR A 45 5.41 -0.45 -7.57
N LEU A 46 5.39 -0.07 -6.30
CA LEU A 46 4.30 -0.39 -5.39
C LEU A 46 3.21 0.67 -5.56
N PHE A 47 2.08 0.28 -6.13
CA PHE A 47 0.87 1.08 -6.19
C PHE A 47 0.10 0.92 -4.89
N VAL A 48 -0.42 2.02 -4.34
CA VAL A 48 -1.17 2.04 -3.08
C VAL A 48 -2.44 2.85 -3.29
N LEU A 49 -3.59 2.23 -3.02
CA LEU A 49 -4.87 2.92 -2.96
C LEU A 49 -5.01 3.58 -1.60
N THR A 50 -5.10 4.91 -1.58
CA THR A 50 -5.26 5.70 -0.36
C THR A 50 -6.57 6.48 -0.37
N ASN A 51 -7.12 6.72 0.82
CA ASN A 51 -8.30 7.57 1.00
C ASN A 51 -8.25 8.28 2.35
N SER A 52 -9.01 9.37 2.53
CA SER A 52 -9.11 10.05 3.84
C SER A 52 -9.89 9.25 4.88
N GLY A 53 -10.64 8.23 4.48
CA GLY A 53 -11.36 7.34 5.38
C GLY A 53 -12.15 6.24 4.65
N SER A 54 -13.01 5.54 5.40
CA SER A 54 -13.94 4.53 4.86
C SER A 54 -15.31 4.62 5.54
N GLY A 55 -16.30 3.94 4.96
CA GLY A 55 -17.67 3.90 5.49
C GLY A 55 -18.59 4.97 4.90
N PRO A 56 -19.86 5.05 5.39
CA PRO A 56 -20.90 5.87 4.77
C PRO A 56 -20.55 7.36 4.67
N ALA A 57 -19.78 7.90 5.62
CA ALA A 57 -19.35 9.30 5.63
C ALA A 57 -18.48 9.66 4.41
N MET A 58 -17.87 8.66 3.74
CA MET A 58 -17.02 8.88 2.56
C MET A 58 -17.80 8.79 1.24
N ALA A 59 -19.09 8.45 1.26
CA ALA A 59 -19.86 8.12 0.05
C ALA A 59 -19.92 9.25 -1.00
N GLN A 60 -19.84 10.51 -0.55
CA GLN A 60 -19.88 11.69 -1.43
C GLN A 60 -18.49 12.31 -1.66
N LYS A 61 -17.44 11.73 -1.07
CA LYS A 61 -16.08 12.24 -1.24
C LYS A 61 -15.39 11.58 -2.43
N THR A 62 -14.54 12.35 -3.09
CA THR A 62 -13.77 11.94 -4.28
C THR A 62 -12.29 12.25 -4.10
N ASP A 63 -11.80 12.15 -2.86
CA ASP A 63 -10.43 12.48 -2.45
C ASP A 63 -9.50 11.26 -2.38
N GLY A 64 -9.95 10.10 -2.85
CA GLY A 64 -9.14 8.90 -3.02
C GLY A 64 -8.02 9.10 -4.04
N ARG A 65 -6.88 8.45 -3.81
CA ARG A 65 -5.68 8.59 -4.65
C ARG A 65 -5.00 7.24 -4.88
N ILE A 66 -4.25 7.17 -5.98
CA ILE A 66 -3.23 6.15 -6.17
C ILE A 66 -1.88 6.80 -5.90
N GLU A 67 -1.19 6.32 -4.87
CA GLU A 67 0.18 6.69 -4.56
C GLU A 67 1.12 5.61 -5.10
N THR A 68 2.34 6.01 -5.47
CA THR A 68 3.35 5.10 -6.01
C THR A 68 4.66 5.21 -5.26
N TYR A 69 5.21 4.08 -4.86
CA TYR A 69 6.51 4.00 -4.21
C TYR A 69 7.44 3.10 -5.01
N ARG A 70 8.70 3.51 -5.12
CA ARG A 70 9.75 2.66 -5.66
C ARG A 70 10.28 1.74 -4.57
N VAL A 71 10.46 0.46 -4.90
CA VAL A 71 10.96 -0.56 -3.96
C VAL A 71 12.09 -1.38 -4.55
N ASP A 72 12.91 -1.95 -3.67
CA ASP A 72 14.13 -2.67 -4.08
C ASP A 72 13.88 -4.13 -4.49
N VAL A 73 12.66 -4.65 -4.29
CA VAL A 73 12.33 -6.05 -4.60
C VAL A 73 11.12 -6.09 -5.54
N PRO A 74 11.26 -6.73 -6.72
CA PRO A 74 10.16 -6.83 -7.69
C PRO A 74 9.03 -7.73 -7.17
N GLY A 75 7.83 -7.52 -7.70
CA GLY A 75 6.68 -8.39 -7.46
C GLY A 75 6.86 -9.77 -8.07
N ALA A 76 6.40 -10.80 -7.36
CA ALA A 76 6.28 -12.16 -7.89
C ALA A 76 4.92 -12.34 -8.57
N GLY A 77 4.86 -13.17 -9.61
CA GLY A 77 3.60 -13.51 -10.31
C GLY A 77 2.97 -12.33 -11.07
N LEU A 78 1.70 -12.52 -11.43
CA LEU A 78 0.83 -11.48 -12.02
C LEU A 78 0.03 -10.77 -10.92
N PRO A 79 -0.54 -9.57 -11.21
CA PRO A 79 -1.72 -9.07 -10.52
C PRO A 79 -2.86 -10.07 -10.44
#